data_AF-A0A9D4C1P7-F1
#
_entry.id   AF-A0A9D4C1P7-F1
#
_cell.length_a   1.000
_cell.length_b   1.000
_cell.length_c   1.000
_cell.angle_alpha   90.00
_cell.angle_beta   90.00
_cell.angle_gamma   90.00
#
_symmetry.space_group_name_H-M   'P 1'
#
loop_
_entity.id
_entity.type
_entity.pdbx_description
1 polymer ?
#
loop_
_entity_poly.entity_id
_entity_poly.type
_entity_poly.pdbx_seq_one_letter_code
_entity_poly.pdbx_strand_id
1 'polypeptide(L)'
;MCSHVSTVNTDKCCHGGKVNTNICSHGGTVNTDMCCHGGTVNTDMCCNGGTVNTDMCCNGGTVNTDMCCNGGTVSTDMCCNGGTVSTDMCCHGGTVNTDMCCNGGTVNTDMCCNGGTVNTDMCCHGGTVNPDMCCHGGTVSTDMCCHGGTVSTVMCCHGGTVNTDMCCNGGTVNTDMCCYGGTVNPDMCCHGGTVSTNMCCHGGTVSTDMCCHGGTVNTDMCCNGGTVNTDM
;
A
#
# COMPACT_ATOMS: atom_id res chain seq x y z
N MET A 1 6.31 29.40 39.49
CA MET A 1 5.35 30.52 39.41
C MET A 1 5.09 30.70 37.93
N CYS A 2 3.88 30.43 37.43
CA CYS A 2 3.56 30.74 36.04
C CYS A 2 3.52 32.25 35.89
N SER A 3 4.36 32.82 35.03
CA SER A 3 4.34 34.25 34.80
C SER A 3 3.36 34.60 33.67
N HIS A 4 2.47 35.56 33.91
CA HIS A 4 1.68 36.23 32.86
C HIS A 4 2.50 37.42 32.38
N VAL A 5 3.52 37.18 31.56
CA VAL A 5 4.46 38.24 31.15
C VAL A 5 4.64 38.23 29.63
N SER A 6 4.63 39.42 29.05
CA SER A 6 4.62 39.67 27.60
C SER A 6 5.87 39.16 26.89
N THR A 7 7.04 39.18 27.54
CA THR A 7 8.28 38.58 27.03
C THR A 7 9.18 38.07 28.18
N VAL A 8 9.59 36.80 28.16
CA VAL A 8 10.47 36.20 29.19
C VAL A 8 11.60 35.41 28.54
N ASN A 9 12.83 35.49 29.08
CA ASN A 9 13.95 34.74 28.54
C ASN A 9 13.95 33.26 28.99
N THR A 10 13.66 33.01 30.27
CA THR A 10 13.49 31.65 30.81
C THR A 10 12.38 31.65 31.85
N ASP A 11 11.42 30.73 31.71
CA ASP A 11 10.39 30.44 32.72
C ASP A 11 10.35 28.93 32.99
N LYS A 12 9.71 28.50 34.08
CA LYS A 12 9.35 27.09 34.31
C LYS A 12 8.01 26.74 33.70
N CYS A 13 7.05 27.67 33.75
CA CYS A 13 5.74 27.47 33.12
C CYS A 13 5.18 28.81 32.64
N CYS A 14 4.58 28.87 31.44
CA CYS A 14 3.94 30.09 30.94
C CYS A 14 2.54 29.84 30.37
N HIS A 15 1.69 30.86 30.44
CA HIS A 15 0.35 30.88 29.86
C HIS A 15 0.27 32.08 28.91
N GLY A 16 0.61 31.88 27.64
CA GLY A 16 0.74 32.95 26.64
C GLY A 16 2.00 33.80 26.78
N GLY A 17 2.19 34.74 25.83
CA GLY A 17 3.36 35.62 25.75
C GLY A 17 4.45 35.11 24.81
N LYS A 18 5.58 35.83 24.73
CA LYS A 18 6.77 35.42 23.97
C LYS A 18 7.85 34.90 24.92
N VAL A 19 8.24 33.63 24.81
CA VAL A 19 9.24 33.03 25.70
C VAL A 19 10.39 32.45 24.90
N ASN A 20 11.63 32.66 25.33
CA ASN A 20 12.78 32.06 24.64
C ASN A 20 12.96 30.58 25.06
N THR A 21 13.01 30.29 26.36
CA THR A 21 13.14 28.91 26.88
C THR A 21 12.15 28.62 28.00
N ASN A 22 11.51 27.46 27.99
CA ASN A 22 10.59 27.04 29.04
C ASN A 22 10.58 25.51 29.24
N ILE A 23 9.99 25.06 30.36
CA ILE A 23 9.71 23.64 30.60
C ILE A 23 8.28 23.29 30.16
N CYS A 24 7.29 24.16 30.42
CA CYS A 24 5.93 23.92 29.94
C CYS A 24 5.19 25.19 29.54
N SER A 25 4.62 25.25 28.33
CA SER A 25 3.77 26.36 27.88
C SER A 25 2.34 25.92 27.58
N HIS A 26 1.38 26.83 27.80
CA HIS A 26 0.01 26.70 27.33
C HIS A 26 -0.32 27.94 26.48
N GLY A 27 -0.14 27.84 25.16
CA GLY A 27 -0.27 28.96 24.24
C GLY A 27 0.90 29.95 24.27
N GLY A 28 0.91 30.86 23.28
CA GLY A 28 1.97 31.87 23.11
C GLY A 28 2.95 31.52 21.99
N THR A 29 4.07 32.24 21.95
CA THR A 29 5.18 31.96 21.01
C THR A 29 6.42 31.60 21.80
N VAL A 30 6.93 30.38 21.63
CA VAL A 30 8.08 29.85 22.36
C VAL A 30 9.19 29.46 21.40
N ASN A 31 10.45 29.78 21.71
CA ASN A 31 11.56 29.33 20.88
C ASN A 31 11.94 27.88 21.22
N THR A 32 12.14 27.54 22.48
CA THR A 32 12.39 26.15 22.92
C THR A 32 11.55 25.80 24.13
N ASP A 33 10.81 24.69 24.05
CA ASP A 33 10.02 24.14 25.14
C ASP A 33 10.30 22.64 25.34
N MET A 34 9.98 22.13 26.52
CA MET A 34 9.96 20.70 26.78
C MET A 34 8.56 20.10 26.61
N CYS A 35 7.51 20.86 26.96
CA CYS A 35 6.13 20.43 26.76
C CYS A 35 5.22 21.61 26.38
N CYS A 36 4.61 21.57 25.20
CA CYS A 36 3.62 22.56 24.77
C CYS A 36 2.18 22.02 24.78
N HIS A 37 1.23 22.87 25.18
CA HIS A 37 -0.21 22.69 24.96
C HIS A 37 -0.77 23.87 24.15
N GLY A 38 -0.68 23.79 22.81
CA GLY A 38 -1.11 24.85 21.90
C GLY A 38 -0.15 26.05 21.83
N GLY A 39 -0.26 26.84 20.75
CA GLY A 39 0.61 28.00 20.50
C GLY A 39 1.53 27.80 19.30
N THR A 40 2.60 28.60 19.21
CA THR A 40 3.62 28.50 18.16
C THR A 40 4.98 28.23 18.80
N VAL A 41 5.59 27.08 18.50
CA VAL A 41 6.87 26.68 19.09
C VAL A 41 7.89 26.41 17.99
N ASN A 42 9.13 26.88 18.15
CA ASN A 42 10.18 26.56 17.18
C ASN A 42 10.77 25.16 17.42
N THR A 43 11.11 24.81 18.66
CA THR A 43 11.57 23.46 19.03
C THR A 43 10.87 22.99 20.29
N ASP A 44 10.24 21.82 20.23
CA ASP A 44 9.59 21.16 21.36
C ASP A 44 10.09 19.72 21.52
N MET A 45 10.01 19.18 22.73
CA MET A 45 10.15 17.74 22.93
C MET A 45 8.80 17.02 22.89
N CYS A 46 7.72 17.66 23.36
CA CYS A 46 6.42 17.04 23.47
C CYS A 46 5.28 18.05 23.26
N CYS A 47 4.63 18.04 22.10
CA CYS A 47 3.50 18.92 21.83
C CYS A 47 2.14 18.20 21.92
N ASN A 48 1.13 18.88 22.47
CA ASN A 48 -0.28 18.53 22.28
C ASN A 48 -1.00 19.71 21.61
N GLY A 49 -1.10 19.69 20.28
CA GLY A 49 -1.76 20.73 19.49
C GLY A 49 -0.95 22.02 19.34
N GLY A 50 -1.27 22.82 18.33
CA GLY A 50 -0.57 24.07 18.01
C GLY A 50 0.24 23.99 16.72
N THR A 51 1.20 24.89 16.54
CA THR A 51 2.09 24.94 15.38
C THR A 51 3.53 24.80 15.85
N VAL A 52 4.22 23.74 15.45
CA VAL A 52 5.60 23.46 15.86
C VAL A 52 6.51 23.33 14.63
N ASN A 53 7.70 23.93 14.67
CA ASN A 53 8.65 23.76 13.57
C ASN A 53 9.42 22.42 13.69
N THR A 54 9.95 22.10 14.88
CA THR A 54 10.58 20.80 15.14
C THR A 54 10.07 20.22 16.46
N ASP A 55 9.52 19.02 16.41
CA ASP A 55 9.06 18.28 17.59
C ASP A 55 9.76 16.91 17.65
N MET A 56 9.89 16.36 18.85
CA MET A 56 10.22 14.94 18.99
C MET A 56 8.98 14.06 19.10
N CYS A 57 7.89 14.57 19.69
CA CYS A 57 6.67 13.79 19.93
C CYS A 57 5.44 14.69 19.90
N CYS A 58 4.65 14.62 18.83
CA CYS A 58 3.41 15.38 18.72
C CYS A 58 2.16 14.52 18.92
N ASN A 59 1.16 15.05 19.64
CA ASN A 59 -0.22 14.54 19.65
C ASN A 59 -1.16 15.61 19.09
N GLY A 60 -1.38 15.60 17.77
CA GLY A 60 -2.23 16.57 17.08
C GLY A 60 -1.60 17.95 16.89
N GLY A 61 -2.09 18.72 15.92
CA GLY A 61 -1.57 20.06 15.58
C GLY A 61 -0.95 20.10 14.17
N THR A 62 -0.13 21.12 13.91
CA THR A 62 0.60 21.30 12.66
C THR A 62 2.09 21.32 12.95
N VAL A 63 2.84 20.34 12.43
CA VAL A 63 4.28 20.21 12.66
C VAL A 63 5.05 20.22 11.32
N ASN A 64 6.16 20.94 11.25
CA ASN A 64 7.00 20.89 10.04
C ASN A 64 7.89 19.63 10.04
N THR A 65 8.61 19.36 11.13
CA THR A 65 9.40 18.13 11.28
C THR A 65 9.12 17.48 12.62
N ASP A 66 8.73 16.21 12.61
CA ASP A 66 8.49 15.41 13.80
C ASP A 66 9.32 14.10 13.74
N MET A 67 9.65 13.55 14.91
CA MET A 67 10.13 12.16 14.97
C MET A 67 9.00 11.17 15.19
N CYS A 68 7.96 11.55 15.93
CA CYS A 68 6.85 10.65 16.28
C CYS A 68 5.54 11.43 16.41
N CYS A 69 4.63 11.25 15.46
CA CYS A 69 3.32 11.91 15.51
C CYS A 69 2.18 10.92 15.79
N ASN A 70 1.25 11.29 16.68
CA ASN A 70 -0.06 10.65 16.84
C ASN A 70 -1.16 11.62 16.42
N GLY A 71 -1.56 11.60 15.15
CA GLY A 71 -2.58 12.48 14.60
C GLY A 71 -2.12 13.93 14.37
N GLY A 72 -2.85 14.67 13.51
CA GLY A 72 -2.51 16.05 13.14
C GLY A 72 -2.05 16.17 11.70
N THR A 73 -1.34 17.26 11.38
CA THR A 73 -0.80 17.54 10.05
C THR A 73 0.71 17.74 10.14
N VAL A 74 1.49 16.89 9.48
CA VAL A 74 2.96 16.92 9.53
C VAL A 74 3.56 17.03 8.13
N SER A 75 4.56 17.89 7.93
CA SER A 75 5.27 17.94 6.64
C SER A 75 6.25 16.78 6.49
N THR A 76 7.09 16.53 7.49
CA THR A 76 8.03 15.41 7.51
C THR A 76 7.99 14.70 8.86
N ASP A 77 7.76 13.40 8.85
CA ASP A 77 7.73 12.55 10.05
C ASP A 77 8.66 11.35 9.85
N MET A 78 9.18 10.80 10.96
CA MET A 78 9.81 9.49 10.94
C MET A 78 8.83 8.37 11.27
N CYS A 79 7.85 8.62 12.14
CA CYS A 79 6.91 7.60 12.59
C CYS A 79 5.54 8.21 12.89
N CYS A 80 4.57 7.98 12.00
CA CYS A 80 3.21 8.46 12.19
C CYS A 80 2.25 7.36 12.64
N ASN A 81 1.39 7.65 13.62
CA ASN A 81 0.21 6.86 13.99
C ASN A 81 -1.06 7.71 13.78
N GLY A 82 -1.64 7.63 12.57
CA GLY A 82 -2.81 8.43 12.19
C GLY A 82 -2.50 9.90 11.90
N GLY A 83 -3.39 10.58 11.18
CA GLY A 83 -3.23 11.99 10.79
C GLY A 83 -2.97 12.17 9.30
N THR A 84 -2.43 13.33 8.91
CA THR A 84 -2.09 13.68 7.53
C THR A 84 -0.62 14.06 7.44
N VAL A 85 0.18 13.30 6.68
CA VAL A 85 1.62 13.52 6.54
C VAL A 85 2.01 13.70 5.09
N SER A 86 2.88 14.68 4.79
CA SER A 86 3.39 14.84 3.42
C SER A 86 4.48 13.82 3.09
N THR A 87 5.46 13.64 3.99
CA THR A 87 6.52 12.65 3.85
C THR A 87 6.73 11.92 5.17
N ASP A 88 6.61 10.60 5.14
CA ASP A 88 6.84 9.73 6.30
C ASP A 88 7.85 8.64 5.96
N MET A 89 8.56 8.16 6.99
CA MET A 89 9.37 6.95 6.88
C MET A 89 8.56 5.70 7.25
N CYS A 90 7.66 5.81 8.23
CA CYS A 90 6.90 4.68 8.74
C CYS A 90 5.52 5.11 9.25
N CYS A 91 4.46 4.82 8.49
CA CYS A 91 3.09 5.13 8.89
C CYS A 91 2.35 3.89 9.45
N HIS A 92 1.57 4.09 10.51
CA HIS A 92 0.60 3.13 11.04
C HIS A 92 -0.79 3.76 11.05
N GLY A 93 -1.52 3.65 9.94
CA GLY A 93 -2.81 4.30 9.74
C GLY A 93 -2.70 5.81 9.48
N GLY A 94 -3.69 6.39 8.77
CA GLY A 94 -3.70 7.81 8.43
C GLY A 94 -3.68 8.06 6.92
N THR A 95 -3.37 9.29 6.52
CA THR A 95 -3.26 9.71 5.12
C THR A 95 -1.86 10.26 4.85
N VAL A 96 -1.09 9.62 3.98
CA VAL A 96 0.29 10.02 3.67
C VAL A 96 0.46 10.27 2.18
N ASN A 97 1.17 11.35 1.80
CA ASN A 97 1.45 11.58 0.38
C ASN A 97 2.64 10.73 -0.11
N THR A 98 3.74 10.68 0.64
CA THR A 98 4.88 9.82 0.33
C THR A 98 5.33 9.07 1.58
N ASP A 99 5.34 7.75 1.52
CA ASP A 99 5.79 6.88 2.60
C ASP A 99 6.90 5.95 2.10
N MET A 100 7.79 5.53 3.00
CA MET A 100 8.67 4.39 2.73
C MET A 100 8.06 3.08 3.18
N CYS A 101 7.29 3.07 4.26
CA CYS A 101 6.74 1.85 4.85
C CYS A 101 5.39 2.11 5.53
N CYS A 102 4.28 1.72 4.88
CA CYS A 102 2.96 1.83 5.45
C CYS A 102 2.46 0.52 6.09
N ASN A 103 1.93 0.57 7.30
CA ASN A 103 1.13 -0.50 7.91
C ASN A 103 -0.32 -0.02 8.11
N GLY A 104 -1.16 -0.17 7.09
CA GLY A 104 -2.54 0.32 7.08
C GLY A 104 -2.68 1.83 6.86
N GLY A 105 -3.80 2.27 6.30
CA GLY A 105 -4.07 3.69 6.00
C GLY A 105 -4.29 3.96 4.51
N THR A 106 -4.16 5.22 4.11
CA THR A 106 -4.25 5.67 2.72
C THR A 106 -2.98 6.39 2.32
N VAL A 107 -2.26 5.86 1.33
CA VAL A 107 -0.98 6.44 0.87
C VAL A 107 -1.04 6.75 -0.62
N ASN A 108 -0.51 7.91 -1.04
CA ASN A 108 -0.47 8.25 -2.46
C ASN A 108 0.72 7.58 -3.17
N THR A 109 1.91 7.60 -2.58
CA THR A 109 3.09 6.89 -3.08
C THR A 109 3.79 6.19 -1.93
N ASP A 110 3.98 4.88 -2.05
CA ASP A 110 4.67 4.04 -1.07
C ASP A 110 5.79 3.24 -1.75
N MET A 111 6.81 2.88 -0.98
CA MET A 111 7.78 1.85 -1.40
C MET A 111 7.38 0.46 -0.92
N CYS A 112 6.78 0.35 0.27
CA CYS A 112 6.45 -0.93 0.90
C CYS A 112 5.17 -0.82 1.74
N CYS A 113 4.06 -1.37 1.26
CA CYS A 113 2.81 -1.40 2.01
C CYS A 113 2.49 -2.77 2.60
N ASN A 114 2.17 -2.83 3.90
CA ASN A 114 1.59 -3.98 4.59
C ASN A 114 0.15 -3.67 5.01
N GLY A 115 -0.81 -3.89 4.12
CA GLY A 115 -2.22 -3.55 4.34
C GLY A 115 -2.53 -2.06 4.14
N GLY A 116 -3.74 -1.73 3.67
CA GLY A 116 -4.17 -0.34 3.45
C GLY A 116 -4.65 -0.09 2.02
N THR A 117 -4.75 1.19 1.64
CA THR A 117 -5.09 1.64 0.28
C THR A 117 -3.95 2.50 -0.26
N VAL A 118 -3.34 2.12 -1.37
CA VAL A 118 -2.20 2.83 -1.96
C VAL A 118 -2.45 3.17 -3.43
N ASN A 119 -2.22 4.43 -3.82
CA ASN A 119 -2.37 4.85 -5.22
C ASN A 119 -1.16 4.48 -6.07
N THR A 120 0.04 4.34 -5.52
CA THR A 120 1.20 3.83 -6.29
C THR A 120 2.15 3.18 -5.31
N ASP A 121 2.46 1.91 -5.54
CA ASP A 121 3.37 1.14 -4.68
C ASP A 121 4.45 0.45 -5.53
N MET A 122 5.62 0.23 -4.92
CA MET A 122 6.62 -0.68 -5.48
C MET A 122 6.44 -2.11 -4.96
N CYS A 123 6.00 -2.30 -3.72
CA CYS A 123 5.88 -3.61 -3.09
C CYS A 123 4.72 -3.66 -2.08
N CYS A 124 3.65 -4.37 -2.42
CA CYS A 124 2.52 -4.57 -1.52
C CYS A 124 2.47 -5.98 -0.91
N HIS A 125 2.13 -6.06 0.38
CA HIS A 125 1.86 -7.28 1.14
C HIS A 125 0.46 -7.17 1.78
N GLY A 126 -0.56 -7.54 1.01
CA GLY A 126 -1.96 -7.35 1.39
C GLY A 126 -2.38 -5.88 1.31
N GLY A 127 -3.61 -5.61 0.86
CA GLY A 127 -4.11 -4.23 0.70
C GLY A 127 -4.88 -4.03 -0.60
N THR A 128 -5.19 -2.77 -0.91
CA THR A 128 -5.77 -2.34 -2.20
C THR A 128 -4.81 -1.37 -2.88
N VAL A 129 -4.31 -1.71 -4.07
CA VAL A 129 -3.29 -0.89 -4.77
C VAL A 129 -3.68 -0.60 -6.23
N ASN A 130 -3.37 0.60 -6.72
CA ASN A 130 -3.67 1.00 -8.10
C ASN A 130 -2.76 2.12 -8.64
N PRO A 131 -1.57 1.85 -9.23
CA PRO A 131 -0.94 0.57 -9.61
C PRO A 131 0.21 0.09 -8.69
N ASP A 132 0.67 -1.15 -8.88
CA ASP A 132 1.78 -1.80 -8.15
C ASP A 132 2.84 -2.37 -9.13
N MET A 133 4.08 -2.54 -8.67
CA MET A 133 5.09 -3.35 -9.36
C MET A 133 5.16 -4.80 -8.85
N CYS A 134 4.95 -5.03 -7.56
CA CYS A 134 5.10 -6.35 -6.96
C CYS A 134 4.10 -6.56 -5.82
N CYS A 135 3.09 -7.40 -6.03
CA CYS A 135 2.10 -7.71 -5.00
C CYS A 135 2.23 -9.15 -4.47
N HIS A 136 2.24 -9.31 -3.15
CA HIS A 136 2.01 -10.60 -2.48
C HIS A 136 0.67 -10.56 -1.72
N GLY A 137 -0.41 -10.99 -2.37
CA GLY A 137 -1.76 -10.98 -1.81
C GLY A 137 -2.37 -9.58 -1.74
N GLY A 138 -3.71 -9.51 -1.82
CA GLY A 138 -4.45 -8.23 -1.82
C GLY A 138 -5.33 -8.06 -3.06
N THR A 139 -5.75 -6.82 -3.32
CA THR A 139 -6.52 -6.42 -4.51
C THR A 139 -5.73 -5.37 -5.29
N VAL A 140 -5.36 -5.66 -6.53
CA VAL A 140 -4.57 -4.74 -7.36
C VAL A 140 -5.23 -4.48 -8.71
N SER A 141 -5.23 -3.23 -9.15
CA SER A 141 -5.78 -2.87 -10.46
C SER A 141 -4.84 -3.25 -11.61
N THR A 142 -3.57 -2.85 -11.50
CA THR A 142 -2.52 -3.17 -12.47
C THR A 142 -1.25 -3.52 -11.73
N ASP A 143 -0.67 -4.67 -12.06
CA ASP A 143 0.56 -5.18 -11.43
C ASP A 143 1.54 -5.71 -12.50
N MET A 144 2.84 -5.62 -12.24
CA MET A 144 3.84 -6.30 -13.06
C MET A 144 4.00 -7.76 -12.60
N CYS A 145 4.09 -8.02 -11.30
CA CYS A 145 4.35 -9.34 -10.74
C CYS A 145 3.49 -9.61 -9.51
N CYS A 146 2.55 -10.55 -9.61
CA CYS A 146 1.68 -10.94 -8.52
C CYS A 146 1.97 -12.35 -8.01
N HIS A 147 1.98 -12.52 -6.69
CA HIS A 147 2.02 -13.80 -5.99
C HIS A 147 0.78 -13.95 -5.10
N GLY A 148 -0.33 -14.43 -5.67
CA GLY A 148 -1.61 -14.58 -4.99
C GLY A 148 -2.37 -13.25 -4.81
N GLY A 149 -3.69 -13.33 -4.59
CA GLY A 149 -4.56 -12.15 -4.47
C GLY A 149 -5.58 -12.03 -5.60
N THR A 150 -6.17 -10.86 -5.77
CA THR A 150 -7.11 -10.51 -6.85
C THR A 150 -6.51 -9.38 -7.69
N VAL A 151 -6.24 -9.61 -8.97
CA VAL A 151 -5.64 -8.59 -9.85
C VAL A 151 -6.45 -8.38 -11.12
N SER A 152 -6.71 -7.14 -11.52
CA SER A 152 -7.44 -6.89 -12.77
C SER A 152 -6.55 -7.10 -14.00
N THR A 153 -5.33 -6.57 -14.00
CA THR A 153 -4.37 -6.76 -15.11
C THR A 153 -2.98 -7.05 -14.56
N VAL A 154 -2.36 -8.14 -15.00
CA VAL A 154 -0.99 -8.51 -14.57
C VAL A 154 -0.15 -8.98 -15.74
N MET A 155 1.17 -8.75 -15.66
CA MET A 155 2.12 -9.30 -16.63
C MET A 155 2.54 -10.72 -16.28
N CYS A 156 2.82 -10.99 -15.00
CA CYS A 156 3.17 -12.31 -14.50
C CYS A 156 2.43 -12.61 -13.19
N CYS A 157 1.70 -13.72 -13.12
CA CYS A 157 1.04 -14.15 -11.90
C CYS A 157 1.50 -15.54 -11.46
N HIS A 158 1.61 -15.75 -10.15
CA HIS A 158 1.82 -17.05 -9.54
C HIS A 158 0.71 -17.31 -8.49
N GLY A 159 -0.39 -17.94 -8.91
CA GLY A 159 -1.56 -18.18 -8.07
C GLY A 159 -2.43 -16.94 -7.84
N GLY A 160 -3.69 -17.13 -7.44
CA GLY A 160 -4.66 -16.05 -7.20
C GLY A 160 -5.80 -16.01 -8.21
N THR A 161 -6.54 -14.90 -8.24
CA THR A 161 -7.64 -14.62 -9.18
C THR A 161 -7.26 -13.43 -10.04
N VAL A 162 -7.18 -13.59 -11.36
CA VAL A 162 -6.75 -12.54 -12.28
C VAL A 162 -7.79 -12.37 -13.39
N ASN A 163 -8.10 -11.12 -13.78
CA ASN A 163 -8.99 -10.90 -14.92
C ASN A 163 -8.24 -10.94 -16.27
N THR A 164 -7.10 -10.28 -16.38
CA THR A 164 -6.24 -10.36 -17.58
C THR A 164 -4.79 -10.62 -17.19
N ASP A 165 -4.20 -11.68 -17.73
CA ASP A 165 -2.81 -12.06 -17.52
C ASP A 165 -2.09 -12.22 -18.87
N MET A 166 -0.78 -11.97 -18.89
CA MET A 166 0.08 -12.41 -20.00
C MET A 166 0.72 -13.77 -19.74
N CYS A 167 1.05 -14.09 -18.49
CA CYS A 167 1.76 -15.29 -18.09
C CYS A 167 1.35 -15.73 -16.68
N CYS A 168 0.53 -16.78 -16.58
CA CYS A 168 0.10 -17.33 -15.30
C CYS A 168 0.80 -18.67 -14.96
N ASN A 169 1.23 -18.84 -13.71
CA ASN A 169 1.59 -20.14 -13.14
C ASN A 169 0.63 -20.49 -11.98
N GLY A 170 -0.45 -21.20 -12.27
CA GLY A 170 -1.47 -21.59 -11.29
C GLY A 170 -2.43 -20.45 -10.93
N GLY A 171 -3.66 -20.79 -10.49
CA GLY A 171 -4.68 -19.81 -10.11
C GLY A 171 -5.95 -19.89 -10.96
N THR A 172 -6.78 -18.85 -10.89
CA THR A 172 -7.96 -18.66 -11.74
C THR A 172 -7.77 -17.40 -12.56
N VAL A 173 -7.71 -17.51 -13.88
CA VAL A 173 -7.55 -16.38 -14.79
C VAL A 173 -8.77 -16.30 -15.72
N ASN A 174 -9.32 -15.11 -15.91
CA ASN A 174 -10.37 -14.93 -16.91
C ASN A 174 -9.70 -14.97 -18.30
N THR A 175 -8.94 -13.97 -18.71
CA THR A 175 -8.20 -14.00 -19.99
C THR A 175 -6.70 -14.15 -19.79
N ASP A 176 -6.09 -15.15 -20.44
CA ASP A 176 -4.63 -15.36 -20.40
C ASP A 176 -4.05 -15.51 -21.81
N MET A 177 -2.78 -15.15 -21.98
CA MET A 177 -1.99 -15.53 -23.16
C MET A 177 -1.22 -16.83 -22.96
N CYS A 178 -0.72 -17.11 -21.75
CA CYS A 178 0.13 -18.26 -21.48
C CYS A 178 -0.07 -18.78 -20.06
N CYS A 179 -0.73 -19.92 -19.90
CA CYS A 179 -0.96 -20.54 -18.59
C CYS A 179 -0.13 -21.82 -18.38
N TYR A 180 0.48 -21.95 -17.21
CA TYR A 180 1.10 -23.17 -16.70
C TYR A 180 0.34 -23.67 -15.46
N GLY A 181 -0.69 -24.51 -15.66
CA GLY A 181 -1.56 -24.99 -14.58
C GLY A 181 -2.56 -23.95 -14.07
N GLY A 182 -3.73 -24.39 -13.60
CA GLY A 182 -4.80 -23.51 -13.09
C GLY A 182 -6.13 -23.65 -13.85
N THR A 183 -7.02 -22.68 -13.67
CA THR A 183 -8.32 -22.60 -14.37
C THR A 183 -8.36 -21.31 -15.22
N VAL A 184 -8.54 -21.41 -16.54
CA VAL A 184 -8.52 -20.25 -17.45
C VAL A 184 -9.73 -20.20 -18.41
N ASN A 185 -10.26 -19.02 -18.71
CA ASN A 185 -11.41 -18.88 -19.62
C ASN A 185 -11.54 -17.49 -20.30
N PRO A 186 -10.93 -17.19 -21.48
CA PRO A 186 -10.17 -18.05 -22.42
C PRO A 186 -8.63 -17.93 -22.32
N ASP A 187 -7.92 -18.89 -22.93
CA ASP A 187 -6.44 -18.93 -23.04
C ASP A 187 -5.98 -19.01 -24.50
N MET A 188 -4.76 -18.54 -24.79
CA MET A 188 -4.08 -18.77 -26.08
C MET A 188 -3.15 -20.00 -26.04
N CYS A 189 -2.46 -20.25 -24.93
CA CYS A 189 -1.48 -21.33 -24.80
C CYS A 189 -1.46 -21.88 -23.38
N CYS A 190 -1.84 -23.15 -23.22
CA CYS A 190 -1.90 -23.80 -21.90
C CYS A 190 -0.98 -25.02 -21.80
N HIS A 191 -0.22 -25.10 -20.71
CA HIS A 191 0.59 -26.25 -20.32
C HIS A 191 0.04 -26.85 -19.01
N GLY A 192 -0.94 -27.75 -19.12
CA GLY A 192 -1.64 -28.35 -17.97
C GLY A 192 -2.64 -27.38 -17.30
N GLY A 193 -3.71 -27.92 -16.69
CA GLY A 193 -4.79 -27.12 -16.08
C GLY A 193 -6.17 -27.42 -16.67
N THR A 194 -7.15 -26.57 -16.36
CA THR A 194 -8.52 -26.64 -16.90
C THR A 194 -8.82 -25.36 -17.68
N VAL A 195 -9.15 -25.47 -18.97
CA VAL A 195 -9.40 -24.29 -19.82
C VAL A 195 -10.74 -24.42 -20.55
N SER A 196 -11.53 -23.34 -20.62
CA SER A 196 -12.80 -23.38 -21.36
C SER A 196 -12.59 -23.35 -22.88
N THR A 197 -11.77 -22.42 -23.35
CA THR A 197 -11.47 -22.24 -24.78
C THR A 197 -9.98 -21.95 -24.92
N ASN A 198 -9.30 -22.73 -25.77
CA ASN A 198 -7.86 -22.61 -25.99
C ASN A 198 -7.49 -22.69 -27.48
N MET A 199 -6.35 -22.11 -27.86
CA MET A 199 -5.78 -22.28 -29.21
C MET A 199 -4.78 -23.44 -29.26
N CYS A 200 -3.93 -23.58 -28.25
CA CYS A 200 -2.93 -24.65 -28.19
C CYS A 200 -2.79 -25.20 -26.76
N CYS A 201 -2.95 -26.50 -26.58
CA CYS A 201 -2.88 -27.15 -25.28
C CYS A 201 -1.86 -28.30 -25.22
N HIS A 202 -1.01 -28.29 -24.20
CA HIS A 202 -0.05 -29.36 -23.91
C HIS A 202 -0.33 -29.96 -22.51
N GLY A 203 -1.12 -31.03 -22.48
CA GLY A 203 -1.66 -31.60 -21.23
C GLY A 203 -2.77 -30.76 -20.59
N GLY A 204 -3.61 -31.37 -19.74
CA GLY A 204 -4.75 -30.71 -19.07
C GLY A 204 -6.12 -31.07 -19.65
N THR A 205 -7.17 -30.39 -19.19
CA THR A 205 -8.56 -30.58 -19.59
C THR A 205 -9.08 -29.32 -20.29
N VAL A 206 -9.56 -29.42 -21.54
CA VAL A 206 -10.09 -28.28 -22.29
C VAL A 206 -11.49 -28.55 -22.84
N SER A 207 -12.40 -27.58 -22.76
CA SER A 207 -13.72 -27.76 -23.38
C SER A 207 -13.66 -27.60 -24.90
N THR A 208 -13.02 -26.54 -25.41
CA THR A 208 -12.85 -26.32 -26.86
C THR A 208 -11.39 -25.99 -27.16
N ASP A 209 -10.75 -26.77 -28.03
CA ASP A 209 -9.35 -26.59 -28.42
C ASP A 209 -9.18 -26.59 -29.95
N MET A 210 -8.16 -25.89 -30.45
CA MET A 210 -7.76 -25.97 -31.86
C MET A 210 -6.66 -27.00 -32.07
N CYS A 211 -5.76 -27.20 -31.10
CA CYS A 211 -4.63 -28.13 -31.18
C CYS A 211 -4.25 -28.68 -29.79
N CYS A 212 -4.50 -29.97 -29.55
CA CYS A 212 -4.14 -30.63 -28.28
C CYS A 212 -3.01 -31.66 -28.42
N HIS A 213 -2.07 -31.63 -27.48
CA HIS A 213 -1.06 -32.68 -27.27
C HIS A 213 -1.07 -33.22 -25.84
N GLY A 214 -1.53 -34.47 -25.65
CA GLY A 214 -1.43 -35.19 -24.37
C GLY A 214 -2.45 -34.81 -23.28
N GLY A 215 -3.59 -34.20 -23.64
CA GLY A 215 -4.66 -33.79 -22.71
C GLY A 215 -6.02 -34.45 -22.96
N THR A 216 -7.05 -33.99 -22.25
CA THR A 216 -8.46 -34.36 -22.45
C THR A 216 -9.22 -33.17 -23.02
N VAL A 217 -9.93 -33.38 -24.14
CA VAL A 217 -10.67 -32.33 -24.85
C VAL A 217 -12.09 -32.77 -25.20
N ASN A 218 -13.09 -31.90 -25.08
CA ASN A 218 -14.45 -32.22 -25.55
C ASN A 218 -14.59 -31.99 -27.06
N THR A 219 -14.15 -30.83 -27.56
CA THR A 219 -14.11 -30.51 -28.99
C THR A 219 -12.70 -30.08 -29.41
N ASP A 220 -12.15 -30.73 -30.43
CA ASP A 220 -10.81 -30.46 -30.95
C ASP A 220 -10.77 -30.57 -32.48
N MET A 221 -10.00 -29.69 -33.13
CA MET A 221 -9.69 -29.78 -34.55
C MET A 221 -8.49 -30.70 -34.84
N CYS A 222 -7.51 -30.79 -33.93
CA CYS A 222 -6.26 -31.54 -34.13
C CYS A 222 -5.71 -32.09 -32.81
N CYS A 223 -5.98 -33.38 -32.54
CA CYS A 223 -5.60 -34.05 -31.29
C CYS A 223 -4.49 -35.07 -31.53
N ASN A 224 -3.38 -35.01 -30.77
CA ASN A 224 -2.27 -35.94 -30.94
C ASN A 224 -1.72 -36.44 -29.59
N GLY A 225 -1.96 -37.73 -29.30
CA GLY A 225 -1.62 -38.36 -28.02
C GLY A 225 -2.56 -38.00 -26.85
N GLY A 226 -3.70 -37.36 -27.11
CA GLY A 226 -4.73 -36.99 -26.14
C GLY A 226 -6.03 -37.79 -26.27
N THR A 227 -7.02 -37.47 -25.42
CA THR A 227 -8.35 -38.12 -25.40
C THR A 227 -9.41 -37.12 -25.83
N VAL A 228 -10.19 -37.43 -26.87
CA VAL A 228 -11.33 -36.60 -27.32
C VAL A 228 -12.62 -37.23 -26.81
N ASN A 229 -13.39 -36.50 -25.99
CA ASN A 229 -14.68 -36.95 -25.49
C ASN A 229 -15.80 -36.41 -26.37
N THR A 230 -16.24 -37.20 -27.34
CA THR A 230 -17.25 -36.80 -28.33
C THR A 230 -18.70 -36.85 -27.83
N ASP A 231 -18.92 -37.22 -26.57
CA ASP A 231 -20.26 -37.36 -25.99
C ASP A 231 -20.72 -36.05 -25.32
N MET A 232 -21.14 -35.08 -26.13
CA MET A 232 -22.14 -34.04 -25.82
C MET A 232 -22.79 -33.49 -27.10
#